data_AF-A0A2P7MR49-F1
#
_entry.id   AF-A0A2P7MR49-F1
#
_cell.length_a   1.000
_cell.length_b   1.000
_cell.length_c   1.000
_cell.angle_alpha   90.00
_cell.angle_beta   90.00
_cell.angle_gamma   90.00
#
_symmetry.space_group_name_H-M   'P 1'
#
loop_
_entity.id
_entity.type
_entity.pdbx_description
1 polymer ?
#
loop_
_entity_poly.entity_id
_entity_poly.type
_entity_poly.pdbx_seq_one_letter_code
_entity_poly.pdbx_strand_id
1 'polypeptide(L)'
;MRHQRSSAPLLLAALLAVLLVACNGAERQRREQAAREQAAAAQRQPQLDGLVSRCRQQQPAVQKLVQEHERSDAALTQLSQQRYIPLPRPAAPDPAVLARFTRDDQELEQERYQQALDRWREADGAERRRWEAGQEARRQELTARQSEARQALTKLDVAATAAARTAWSRCDRSQLSAFS
;
A
#
# COMPACT_ATOMS: atom_id res chain seq x y z
N MET A 1 5.19 -91.23 13.51
CA MET A 1 4.52 -90.32 12.55
C MET A 1 4.00 -89.09 13.29
N ARG A 2 4.34 -87.91 12.74
CA ARG A 2 3.60 -86.63 12.72
C ARG A 2 3.16 -85.93 14.02
N HIS A 3 3.95 -84.90 14.35
CA HIS A 3 3.63 -83.49 14.69
C HIS A 3 2.20 -83.08 15.09
N GLN A 4 2.09 -82.27 16.16
CA GLN A 4 1.71 -80.83 16.16
C GLN A 4 1.54 -80.34 17.62
N ARG A 5 2.55 -79.69 18.22
CA ARG A 5 2.65 -78.24 18.48
C ARG A 5 1.28 -77.59 18.82
N SER A 6 0.99 -77.37 20.11
CA SER A 6 1.37 -76.18 20.92
C SER A 6 0.67 -74.88 20.47
N SER A 7 0.10 -74.19 21.46
CA SER A 7 -0.14 -72.74 21.52
C SER A 7 -1.14 -72.12 20.53
N ALA A 8 -2.44 -72.25 20.78
CA ALA A 8 -3.50 -71.47 20.10
C ALA A 8 -4.21 -70.41 20.98
N PRO A 9 -4.53 -70.62 22.27
CA PRO A 9 -5.32 -69.63 23.01
C PRO A 9 -4.50 -68.42 23.52
N LEU A 10 -3.18 -68.59 23.72
CA LEU A 10 -2.30 -67.52 24.20
C LEU A 10 -2.02 -66.45 23.14
N LEU A 11 -1.99 -66.82 21.86
CA LEU A 11 -1.76 -65.87 20.76
C LEU A 11 -2.97 -64.95 20.54
N LEU A 12 -4.20 -65.48 20.67
CA LEU A 12 -5.43 -64.69 20.52
C LEU A 12 -5.65 -63.72 21.69
N ALA A 13 -5.36 -64.15 22.92
CA ALA A 13 -5.43 -63.27 24.10
C ALA A 13 -4.36 -62.17 24.06
N ALA A 14 -3.15 -62.47 23.57
CA ALA A 14 -2.09 -61.48 23.38
C ALA A 14 -2.45 -60.45 22.28
N LEU A 15 -3.08 -60.88 21.18
CA LEU A 15 -3.55 -59.99 20.12
C LEU A 15 -4.68 -59.04 20.57
N LEU A 16 -5.63 -59.52 21.38
CA LEU A 16 -6.68 -58.67 21.97
C LEU A 16 -6.13 -57.66 22.97
N ALA A 17 -5.15 -58.06 23.80
CA ALA A 17 -4.49 -57.16 24.73
C ALA A 17 -3.69 -56.05 24.02
N VAL A 18 -3.02 -56.37 22.91
CA VAL A 18 -2.28 -55.38 22.11
C VAL A 18 -3.22 -54.39 21.41
N LEU A 19 -4.39 -54.83 20.92
CA LEU A 19 -5.42 -53.94 20.34
C LEU A 19 -6.02 -52.98 21.37
N LEU A 20 -6.30 -53.45 22.59
CA LEU A 20 -6.82 -52.61 23.68
C LEU A 20 -5.79 -51.61 24.20
N VAL A 21 -4.51 -51.96 24.22
CA VAL A 21 -3.41 -51.04 24.58
C VAL A 21 -3.16 -50.02 23.46
N ALA A 22 -3.25 -50.40 22.18
CA ALA A 22 -3.10 -49.49 21.05
C ALA A 22 -4.25 -48.47 20.93
N CYS A 23 -5.51 -48.87 21.18
CA CYS A 23 -6.65 -47.96 21.22
C CYS A 23 -6.57 -46.95 22.39
N ASN A 24 -6.17 -47.41 23.59
CA ASN A 24 -5.94 -46.52 24.72
C ASN A 24 -4.74 -45.57 24.48
N GLY A 25 -3.70 -46.03 23.77
CA GLY A 25 -2.58 -45.19 23.36
C GLY A 25 -2.98 -44.08 22.39
N ALA A 26 -3.79 -44.40 21.37
CA ALA A 26 -4.29 -43.42 20.41
C ALA A 26 -5.22 -42.38 21.04
N GLU A 27 -6.11 -42.79 21.96
CA GLU A 27 -6.94 -41.86 22.73
C GLU A 27 -6.11 -40.97 23.66
N ARG A 28 -5.13 -41.54 24.35
CA ARG A 28 -4.23 -40.79 25.24
C ARG A 28 -3.40 -39.78 24.45
N GLN A 29 -2.91 -40.16 23.28
CA GLN A 29 -2.17 -39.27 22.38
C GLN A 29 -3.06 -38.15 21.82
N ARG A 30 -4.32 -38.41 21.49
CA ARG A 30 -5.29 -37.36 21.10
C ARG A 30 -5.60 -36.41 22.26
N ARG A 31 -5.75 -36.92 23.49
CA ARG A 31 -5.96 -36.08 24.68
C ARG A 31 -4.73 -35.22 24.99
N GLU A 32 -3.54 -35.77 24.83
CA GLU A 32 -2.28 -35.01 24.97
C GLU A 32 -2.14 -33.96 23.86
N GLN A 33 -2.48 -34.27 22.61
CA GLN A 33 -2.52 -33.28 21.53
C GLN A 33 -3.56 -32.19 21.79
N ALA A 34 -4.79 -32.55 22.15
CA ALA A 34 -5.85 -31.59 22.48
C ALA A 34 -5.46 -30.72 23.68
N ALA A 35 -4.83 -31.28 24.71
CA ALA A 35 -4.32 -30.53 25.86
C ALA A 35 -3.19 -29.57 25.46
N ARG A 36 -2.30 -29.97 24.54
CA ARG A 36 -1.26 -29.09 23.98
C ARG A 36 -1.86 -27.97 23.13
N GLU A 37 -2.87 -28.26 22.32
CA GLU A 37 -3.59 -27.26 21.51
C GLU A 37 -4.35 -26.28 22.40
N GLN A 38 -5.03 -26.76 23.44
CA GLN A 38 -5.71 -25.91 24.43
C GLN A 38 -4.72 -25.04 25.21
N ALA A 39 -3.58 -25.60 25.62
CA ALA A 39 -2.53 -24.84 26.30
C ALA A 39 -1.93 -23.76 25.37
N ALA A 40 -1.68 -24.09 24.10
CA ALA A 40 -1.21 -23.11 23.11
C ALA A 40 -2.27 -22.03 22.83
N ALA A 41 -3.55 -22.38 22.75
CA ALA A 41 -4.65 -21.42 22.59
C ALA A 41 -4.78 -20.49 23.81
N ALA A 42 -4.66 -21.04 25.02
CA ALA A 42 -4.70 -20.28 26.27
C ALA A 42 -3.54 -19.29 26.38
N GLN A 43 -2.35 -19.61 25.83
CA GLN A 43 -1.22 -18.68 25.77
C GLN A 43 -1.40 -17.57 24.73
N ARG A 44 -2.11 -17.82 23.62
CA ARG A 44 -2.36 -16.81 22.56
C ARG A 44 -3.35 -15.72 22.97
N GLN A 45 -4.32 -16.03 23.83
CA GLN A 45 -5.32 -15.06 24.30
C GLN A 45 -4.73 -13.80 24.96
N PRO A 46 -3.88 -13.89 26.00
CA PRO A 46 -3.29 -12.72 26.63
C PRO A 46 -2.36 -11.94 25.69
N GLN A 47 -1.68 -12.62 24.76
CA GLN A 47 -0.87 -11.96 23.73
C GLN A 47 -1.74 -11.10 22.79
N LEU A 48 -2.87 -11.65 22.34
CA LEU A 48 -3.86 -10.93 21.52
C LEU A 48 -4.52 -9.78 22.27
N ASP A 49 -4.86 -9.97 23.55
CA ASP A 49 -5.42 -8.90 24.38
C ASP A 49 -4.43 -7.75 24.57
N GLY A 50 -3.15 -8.07 24.78
CA GLY A 50 -2.06 -7.09 24.80
C GLY A 50 -1.94 -6.30 23.49
N LEU A 51 -2.04 -6.99 22.35
CA LEU A 51 -2.03 -6.35 21.02
C LEU A 51 -3.21 -5.42 20.81
N VAL A 52 -4.43 -5.87 21.12
CA VAL A 52 -5.64 -5.05 20.98
C VAL A 52 -5.59 -3.83 21.91
N SER A 53 -5.09 -4.01 23.13
CA SER A 53 -4.89 -2.90 24.08
C SER A 53 -3.92 -1.85 23.53
N ARG A 54 -2.74 -2.26 23.04
CA ARG A 54 -1.79 -1.36 22.39
C ARG A 54 -2.39 -0.67 21.17
N CYS A 55 -3.10 -1.41 20.33
CA CYS A 55 -3.77 -0.85 19.16
C CYS A 55 -4.73 0.26 19.57
N ARG A 56 -5.62 0.02 20.55
CA ARG A 56 -6.59 1.02 21.02
C ARG A 56 -5.92 2.26 21.60
N GLN A 57 -4.82 2.09 22.32
CA GLN A 57 -4.03 3.21 22.86
C GLN A 57 -3.42 4.07 21.75
N GLN A 58 -2.94 3.45 20.67
CA GLN A 58 -2.28 4.14 19.56
C GLN A 58 -3.24 4.53 18.42
N GLN A 59 -4.49 4.05 18.45
CA GLN A 59 -5.47 4.14 17.37
C GLN A 59 -5.66 5.57 16.83
N PRO A 60 -5.80 6.63 17.67
CA PRO A 60 -5.97 7.98 17.15
C PRO A 60 -4.76 8.47 16.35
N ALA A 61 -3.55 8.13 16.80
CA ALA A 61 -2.31 8.48 16.10
C ALA A 61 -2.19 7.70 14.78
N VAL A 62 -2.47 6.40 14.80
CA VAL A 62 -2.46 5.55 13.59
C VAL A 62 -3.47 6.06 12.56
N GLN A 63 -4.71 6.34 12.96
CA GLN A 63 -5.74 6.85 12.05
C GLN A 63 -5.32 8.16 11.37
N LYS A 64 -4.77 9.10 12.15
CA LYS A 64 -4.26 10.36 11.61
C LYS A 64 -3.16 10.14 10.57
N LEU A 65 -2.20 9.27 10.86
CA LEU A 65 -1.08 8.98 9.98
C LEU A 65 -1.50 8.24 8.70
N VAL A 66 -2.46 7.30 8.81
CA VAL A 66 -3.04 6.61 7.65
C VAL A 66 -3.76 7.62 6.74
N GLN A 67 -4.58 8.50 7.32
CA GLN A 67 -5.27 9.54 6.55
C GLN A 67 -4.29 10.51 5.87
N GLU A 68 -3.21 10.93 6.55
CA GLU A 68 -2.21 11.82 5.96
C GLU A 68 -1.49 11.15 4.79
N HIS A 69 -1.18 9.86 4.92
CA HIS A 69 -0.59 9.10 3.84
C HIS A 69 -1.54 8.97 2.64
N GLU A 70 -2.81 8.61 2.86
CA GLU A 70 -3.82 8.51 1.79
C GLU A 70 -4.07 9.85 1.10
N ARG A 71 -4.09 10.96 1.86
CA ARG A 71 -4.19 12.31 1.29
C ARG A 71 -2.99 12.65 0.43
N SER A 72 -1.78 12.29 0.87
CA SER A 72 -0.56 12.51 0.10
C SER A 72 -0.56 11.68 -1.20
N ASP A 73 -1.03 10.43 -1.16
CA ASP A 73 -1.18 9.56 -2.34
C ASP A 73 -2.17 10.15 -3.36
N ALA A 74 -3.34 10.58 -2.87
CA ALA A 74 -4.36 11.21 -3.70
C ALA A 74 -3.83 12.50 -4.33
N ALA A 75 -3.14 13.34 -3.55
CA ALA A 75 -2.56 14.58 -4.03
C ALA A 75 -1.46 14.36 -5.07
N LEU A 76 -0.57 13.35 -4.88
CA LEU A 76 0.44 12.98 -5.87
C LEU A 76 -0.20 12.49 -7.17
N THR A 77 -1.27 11.70 -7.07
CA THR A 77 -2.04 11.22 -8.23
C THR A 77 -2.72 12.38 -8.96
N GLN A 78 -3.29 13.34 -8.24
CA GLN A 78 -3.88 14.53 -8.85
C GLN A 78 -2.82 15.41 -9.51
N LEU A 79 -1.65 15.57 -8.86
CA LEU A 79 -0.54 16.36 -9.39
C LEU A 79 -0.03 15.78 -10.72
N SER A 80 0.06 14.45 -10.85
CA SER A 80 0.52 13.80 -12.08
C SER A 80 -0.44 13.97 -13.28
N GLN A 81 -1.71 14.31 -13.01
CA GLN A 81 -2.71 14.59 -14.04
C GLN A 81 -2.67 16.05 -14.54
N GLN A 82 -1.99 16.95 -13.81
CA GLN A 82 -1.89 18.35 -14.21
C GLN A 82 -1.02 18.51 -15.45
N ARG A 83 -1.38 19.47 -16.29
CA ARG A 83 -0.65 19.79 -17.52
C ARG A 83 -0.43 21.28 -17.62
N TYR A 84 0.71 21.66 -18.20
CA TYR A 84 0.98 23.04 -18.54
C TYR A 84 -0.01 23.54 -19.60
N ILE A 85 -0.54 24.74 -19.41
CA ILE A 85 -1.39 25.43 -20.39
C ILE A 85 -0.55 26.55 -21.00
N PRO A 86 -0.23 26.48 -22.30
CA PRO A 86 0.57 27.51 -22.96
C PRO A 86 -0.10 28.88 -22.96
N LEU A 87 0.73 29.93 -22.97
CA LEU A 87 0.27 31.30 -23.18
C LEU A 87 -0.38 31.44 -24.56
N PRO A 88 -1.36 32.35 -24.73
CA PRO A 88 -1.98 32.61 -26.02
C PRO A 88 -0.94 32.99 -27.08
N ARG A 89 -0.86 32.20 -28.14
CA ARG A 89 0.05 32.47 -29.25
C ARG A 89 -0.43 33.68 -30.07
N PRO A 90 0.47 34.58 -30.50
CA PRO A 90 0.13 35.64 -31.44
C PRO A 90 -0.57 35.09 -32.69
N ALA A 91 -1.70 35.72 -33.05
CA ALA A 91 -2.42 35.39 -34.28
C ALA A 91 -1.63 35.86 -35.49
N ALA A 92 -1.58 35.03 -36.53
CA ALA A 92 -0.99 35.44 -37.79
C ALA A 92 -1.82 36.57 -38.41
N PRO A 93 -1.19 37.53 -39.11
CA PRO A 93 -1.92 38.54 -39.87
C PRO A 93 -2.85 37.87 -40.90
N ASP A 94 -4.05 38.43 -41.08
CA ASP A 94 -4.99 37.93 -42.07
C ASP A 94 -4.47 38.21 -43.49
N PRO A 95 -4.29 37.18 -44.35
CA PRO A 95 -3.81 37.38 -45.72
C PRO A 95 -4.70 38.30 -46.56
N ALA A 96 -6.02 38.31 -46.33
CA ALA A 96 -6.93 39.19 -47.06
C ALA A 96 -6.80 40.67 -46.64
N VAL A 97 -6.36 40.92 -45.41
CA VAL A 97 -6.03 42.27 -44.91
C VAL A 97 -4.64 42.66 -45.41
N LEU A 98 -3.66 41.76 -45.32
CA LEU A 98 -2.29 41.99 -45.81
C LEU A 98 -2.25 42.38 -47.29
N ALA A 99 -3.05 41.72 -48.13
CA ALA A 99 -3.10 41.97 -49.57
C ALA A 99 -3.54 43.40 -49.94
N ARG A 100 -4.09 44.18 -48.99
CA ARG A 100 -4.48 45.58 -49.20
C ARG A 100 -3.33 46.57 -49.02
N PHE A 101 -2.23 46.14 -48.40
CA PHE A 101 -1.07 46.97 -48.13
C PHE A 101 -0.06 46.93 -49.28
N THR A 102 0.86 47.90 -49.28
CA THR A 102 2.03 47.85 -50.18
C THR A 102 2.94 46.67 -49.81
N ARG A 103 3.84 46.29 -50.70
CA ARG A 103 4.78 45.20 -50.44
C ARG A 103 5.65 45.48 -49.21
N ASP A 104 6.18 46.69 -49.09
CA ASP A 104 7.05 47.08 -47.97
C ASP A 104 6.28 47.02 -46.63
N ASP A 105 5.02 47.46 -46.62
CA ASP A 105 4.15 47.35 -45.46
C ASP A 105 3.82 45.89 -45.11
N GLN A 106 3.63 45.03 -46.13
CA GLN A 106 3.42 43.59 -45.91
C GLN A 106 4.65 42.93 -45.28
N GLU A 107 5.87 43.32 -45.70
CA GLU A 107 7.13 42.82 -45.13
C GLU A 107 7.27 43.29 -43.67
N LEU A 108 6.97 44.57 -43.39
CA LEU A 108 7.00 45.11 -42.02
C LEU A 108 6.01 44.43 -41.08
N GLU A 109 4.77 44.15 -41.52
CA GLU A 109 3.78 43.43 -40.71
C GLU A 109 4.21 41.98 -40.43
N GLN A 110 4.87 41.32 -41.38
CA GLN A 110 5.47 40.00 -41.17
C GLN A 110 6.61 40.05 -40.16
N GLU A 111 7.48 41.05 -40.23
CA GLU A 111 8.55 41.25 -39.24
C GLU A 111 7.98 41.47 -37.83
N ARG A 112 6.95 42.31 -37.70
CA ARG A 112 6.25 42.54 -36.42
C ARG A 112 5.66 41.26 -35.86
N TYR A 113 5.03 40.45 -36.71
CA TYR A 113 4.50 39.15 -36.31
C TYR A 113 5.61 38.19 -35.85
N GLN A 114 6.73 38.13 -36.58
CA GLN A 114 7.87 37.28 -36.22
C GLN A 114 8.47 37.69 -34.87
N GLN A 115 8.67 38.99 -34.65
CA GLN A 115 9.12 39.52 -33.35
C GLN A 115 8.13 39.20 -32.22
N ALA A 116 6.82 39.26 -32.49
CA ALA A 116 5.80 38.87 -31.53
C ALA A 116 5.88 37.37 -31.18
N LEU A 117 6.11 36.50 -32.16
CA LEU A 117 6.32 35.07 -31.94
C LEU A 117 7.58 34.78 -31.11
N ASP A 118 8.67 35.52 -31.34
CA ASP A 118 9.92 35.35 -30.58
C ASP A 118 9.71 35.69 -29.11
N ARG A 119 9.11 36.86 -28.83
CA ARG A 119 8.74 37.27 -27.47
C ARG A 119 7.79 36.29 -26.80
N TRP A 120 6.80 35.78 -27.53
CA TRP A 120 5.87 34.78 -27.00
C TRP A 120 6.59 33.47 -26.65
N ARG A 121 7.50 32.97 -27.50
CA ARG A 121 8.28 31.75 -27.22
C ARG A 121 9.13 31.87 -25.96
N GLU A 122 9.78 33.01 -25.78
CA GLU A 122 10.57 33.28 -24.59
C GLU A 122 9.70 33.33 -23.33
N ALA A 123 8.57 34.07 -23.40
CA ALA A 123 7.64 34.21 -22.29
C ALA A 123 6.98 32.88 -21.90
N ASP A 124 6.46 32.13 -22.87
CA ASP A 124 5.84 30.81 -22.65
C ASP A 124 6.86 29.80 -22.13
N GLY A 125 8.08 29.81 -22.67
CA GLY A 125 9.17 28.97 -22.16
C GLY A 125 9.55 29.30 -20.72
N ALA A 126 9.56 30.59 -20.34
CA ALA A 126 9.82 31.00 -18.97
C ALA A 126 8.69 30.59 -18.02
N GLU A 127 7.44 30.74 -18.45
CA GLU A 127 6.27 30.32 -17.67
C GLU A 127 6.23 28.80 -17.49
N ARG A 128 6.50 28.04 -18.55
CA ARG A 128 6.65 26.59 -18.49
C ARG A 128 7.71 26.16 -17.48
N ARG A 129 8.89 26.78 -17.48
CA ARG A 129 9.95 26.46 -16.49
C ARG A 129 9.51 26.74 -15.06
N ARG A 130 8.81 27.86 -14.81
CA ARG A 130 8.24 28.17 -13.49
C ARG A 130 7.22 27.12 -13.07
N TRP A 131 6.33 26.73 -13.99
CA TRP A 131 5.35 25.69 -13.75
C TRP A 131 6.02 24.35 -13.44
N GLU A 132 7.00 23.92 -14.23
CA GLU A 132 7.77 22.68 -14.01
C GLU A 132 8.48 22.67 -12.65
N ALA A 133 9.12 23.79 -12.28
CA ALA A 133 9.75 23.94 -10.97
C ALA A 133 8.73 23.87 -9.82
N GLY A 134 7.56 24.50 -9.98
CA GLY A 134 6.46 24.41 -9.01
C GLY A 134 5.90 22.99 -8.87
N GLN A 135 5.74 22.26 -9.98
CA GLN A 135 5.32 20.85 -9.98
C GLN A 135 6.32 19.98 -9.23
N GLU A 136 7.62 20.15 -9.50
CA GLU A 136 8.66 19.37 -8.85
C GLU A 136 8.76 19.68 -7.34
N ALA A 137 8.72 20.96 -6.96
CA ALA A 137 8.70 21.35 -5.55
C ALA A 137 7.49 20.74 -4.82
N ARG A 138 6.30 20.79 -5.44
CA ARG A 138 5.10 20.20 -4.85
C ARG A 138 5.18 18.68 -4.75
N ARG A 139 5.75 18.02 -5.76
CA ARG A 139 5.98 16.57 -5.74
C ARG A 139 6.92 16.18 -4.60
N GLN A 140 8.02 16.91 -4.42
CA GLN A 140 8.98 16.67 -3.34
C GLN A 140 8.32 16.84 -1.97
N GLU A 141 7.56 17.92 -1.77
CA GLU A 141 6.83 18.17 -0.53
C GLU A 141 5.86 17.02 -0.20
N LEU A 142 5.02 16.61 -1.16
CA LEU A 142 4.05 15.54 -0.95
C LEU A 142 4.73 14.19 -0.72
N THR A 143 5.82 13.91 -1.43
CA THR A 143 6.60 12.68 -1.24
C THR A 143 7.25 12.65 0.15
N ALA A 144 7.78 13.78 0.62
CA ALA A 144 8.33 13.91 1.96
C ALA A 144 7.25 13.63 3.02
N ARG A 145 6.10 14.30 2.94
CA ARG A 145 4.95 14.05 3.85
C ARG A 145 4.48 12.60 3.84
N GLN A 146 4.36 12.00 2.66
CA GLN A 146 4.01 10.58 2.51
C GLN A 146 5.05 9.69 3.22
N SER A 147 6.33 9.99 3.06
CA SER A 147 7.42 9.23 3.68
C SER A 147 7.47 9.40 5.20
N GLU A 148 7.25 10.60 5.71
CA GLU A 148 7.16 10.91 7.14
C GLU A 148 6.00 10.17 7.79
N ALA A 149 4.83 10.17 7.16
CA ALA A 149 3.67 9.41 7.65
C ALA A 149 3.96 7.91 7.71
N ARG A 150 4.63 7.36 6.69
CA ARG A 150 5.06 5.95 6.67
C ARG A 150 6.07 5.65 7.78
N GLN A 151 7.07 6.48 7.96
CA GLN A 151 8.08 6.31 9.01
C GLN A 151 7.45 6.40 10.41
N ALA A 152 6.51 7.32 10.61
CA ALA A 152 5.79 7.44 11.86
C ALA A 152 4.92 6.21 12.16
N LEU A 153 4.29 5.61 11.14
CA LEU A 153 3.58 4.33 11.29
C LEU A 153 4.53 3.19 11.67
N THR A 154 5.70 3.11 11.04
CA THR A 154 6.73 2.12 11.38
C THR A 154 7.21 2.27 12.83
N LYS A 155 7.34 3.49 13.35
CA LYS A 155 7.69 3.75 14.76
C LYS A 155 6.61 3.29 15.76
N LEU A 156 5.39 3.08 15.29
CA LEU A 156 4.27 2.51 16.06
C LEU A 156 4.16 0.99 15.85
N ASP A 157 5.18 0.35 15.28
CA ASP A 157 5.19 -1.08 14.90
C ASP A 157 4.06 -1.47 13.93
N VAL A 158 3.49 -0.49 13.20
CA VAL A 158 2.52 -0.75 12.14
C VAL A 158 3.26 -1.03 10.85
N ALA A 159 3.14 -2.26 10.33
CA ALA A 159 3.78 -2.62 9.07
C ALA A 159 3.30 -1.74 7.90
N ALA A 160 4.17 -1.51 6.91
CA ALA A 160 3.92 -0.59 5.80
C ALA A 160 2.83 -1.06 4.81
N THR A 161 2.32 -2.28 4.96
CA THR A 161 1.30 -2.85 4.07
C THR A 161 -0.05 -2.17 4.27
N ALA A 162 -0.87 -2.11 3.22
CA ALA A 162 -2.23 -1.58 3.32
C ALA A 162 -3.10 -2.38 4.30
N ALA A 163 -2.91 -3.71 4.33
CA ALA A 163 -3.62 -4.62 5.24
C ALA A 163 -3.29 -4.32 6.71
N ALA A 164 -2.01 -4.12 7.06
CA ALA A 164 -1.61 -3.80 8.43
C ALA A 164 -2.14 -2.43 8.86
N ARG A 165 -2.02 -1.40 8.00
CA ARG A 165 -2.59 -0.07 8.27
C ARG A 165 -4.10 -0.12 8.53
N THR A 166 -4.83 -0.92 7.75
CA THR A 166 -6.27 -1.12 7.94
C THR A 166 -6.56 -1.82 9.27
N ALA A 167 -5.87 -2.92 9.56
CA ALA A 167 -6.04 -3.69 10.80
C ALA A 167 -5.78 -2.84 12.05
N TRP A 168 -4.70 -2.05 12.05
CA TRP A 168 -4.33 -1.18 13.16
C TRP A 168 -5.20 0.08 13.28
N SER A 169 -5.70 0.64 12.17
CA SER A 169 -6.61 1.79 12.22
C SER A 169 -7.98 1.44 12.82
N ARG A 170 -8.44 0.20 12.60
CA ARG A 170 -9.74 -0.32 13.08
C ARG A 170 -9.65 -1.10 14.39
N CYS A 171 -8.43 -1.50 14.77
CA CYS A 171 -8.17 -2.44 15.87
C CYS A 171 -9.03 -3.71 15.79
N ASP A 172 -9.18 -4.24 14.58
CA ASP A 172 -9.89 -5.50 14.34
C ASP A 172 -9.06 -6.66 14.88
N ARG A 173 -9.56 -7.33 15.92
CA ARG A 173 -8.87 -8.43 16.59
C ARG A 173 -8.52 -9.58 15.64
N SER A 174 -9.41 -9.91 14.71
CA SER A 174 -9.20 -11.00 13.76
C SER A 174 -8.05 -10.66 12.80
N GLN A 175 -7.99 -9.41 12.34
CA GLN A 175 -6.93 -8.95 11.45
C GLN A 175 -5.61 -8.77 12.19
N LEU A 176 -5.63 -8.27 13.43
CA LEU A 176 -4.44 -8.13 14.27
C LEU A 176 -3.78 -9.46 14.61
N SER A 177 -4.54 -10.55 14.72
CA SER A 177 -3.99 -11.90 14.92
C SER A 177 -3.12 -12.41 13.76
N ALA A 178 -3.27 -11.83 12.57
CA ALA A 178 -2.38 -12.14 11.44
C ALA A 178 -1.00 -11.50 11.57
N PHE A 179 -0.81 -10.60 12.54
CA PHE A 179 0.41 -9.86 12.80
C PHE A 179 0.99 -10.14 14.21
N SER A 180 0.47 -11.16 14.92
CA SER A 180 0.89 -11.58 16.26
C SER A 180 1.91 -12.71 16.28
#